data_AF-A0A5C4WWW4-F1
#
_entry.id   AF-A0A5C4WWW4-F1
#
_cell.length_a   1.000
_cell.length_b   1.000
_cell.length_c   1.000
_cell.angle_alpha   90.00
_cell.angle_beta   90.00
_cell.angle_gamma   90.00
#
_symmetry.space_group_name_H-M   'P 1'
#
loop_
_entity.id
_entity.type
_entity.pdbx_description
1 polymer ?
#
loop_
_entity_poly.entity_id
_entity_poly.type
_entity_poly.pdbx_seq_one_letter_code
_entity_poly.pdbx_strand_id
1 'polypeptide(L)'
;MRREIGYKEKDGQLTKFGQWYAHRVQDTQYRDAPWCDMFLAWAADKAGLTDYVGSFAWTPSHAAWFMKQGAWTQKPEPGALVFFDWRGGKSYKGIDHVGIVERVTGAKIHTIEANVDRVWLKRKTRETDKVVGYGIPRLVKENLNEIRSTERPFVPAPRAEPEHGTPLDVLGTPPALLAVMVLTTIVLSLRVAGRRRGTHRRLRRLWNAPTAPDPPGAEPRRSAREEGSAREREPARKAARETARETASAGAAHPAGTRARSGPAATAAAKGAAVKGAVVKGAAARGSGAATAAKRTAPGRRRPYERG
;
A
#
# COMPACT_ATOMS: atom_id res chain seq x y z
N MET A 1 -8.96 14.84 -5.26
CA MET A 1 -8.07 15.54 -4.30
C MET A 1 -8.27 17.06 -4.19
N ARG A 2 -8.15 17.89 -5.24
CA ARG A 2 -8.04 19.38 -5.10
C ARG A 2 -9.14 20.08 -4.28
N ARG A 3 -10.36 19.54 -4.23
CA ARG A 3 -11.48 20.05 -3.41
C ARG A 3 -11.25 19.95 -1.89
N GLU A 4 -10.25 19.19 -1.46
CA GLU A 4 -9.89 18.95 -0.05
C GLU A 4 -8.79 19.90 0.46
N ILE A 5 -8.24 20.78 -0.40
CA ILE A 5 -7.21 21.74 0.00
C ILE A 5 -7.80 22.74 0.98
N GLY A 6 -7.20 22.86 2.16
CA GLY A 6 -7.73 23.62 3.30
C GLY A 6 -8.34 22.73 4.40
N TYR A 7 -8.48 21.41 4.17
CA TYR A 7 -8.92 20.48 5.21
C TYR A 7 -7.94 20.49 6.39
N LYS A 8 -8.49 20.56 7.61
CA LYS A 8 -7.77 20.41 8.87
C LYS A 8 -8.26 19.15 9.57
N GLU A 9 -7.37 18.43 10.23
CA GLU A 9 -7.78 17.39 11.18
C GLU A 9 -8.56 17.96 12.36
N LYS A 10 -9.38 17.10 12.98
CA LYS A 10 -9.93 17.31 14.32
C LYS A 10 -8.90 16.89 15.36
N ASP A 11 -9.16 17.22 16.62
CA ASP A 11 -8.29 16.87 17.74
C ASP A 11 -8.04 15.35 17.81
N GLY A 12 -6.83 14.95 18.20
CA GLY A 12 -6.40 13.54 18.15
C GLY A 12 -6.14 13.01 16.74
N GLN A 13 -5.72 13.85 15.79
CA GLN A 13 -5.48 13.50 14.37
C GLN A 13 -6.71 12.92 13.63
N LEU A 14 -7.91 13.04 14.19
CA LEU A 14 -9.12 12.43 13.64
C LEU A 14 -9.48 13.06 12.29
N THR A 15 -9.40 12.26 11.22
CA THR A 15 -9.76 12.68 9.87
C THR A 15 -10.70 11.71 9.17
N LYS A 16 -11.46 12.21 8.19
CA LYS A 16 -12.26 11.36 7.29
C LYS A 16 -11.41 10.41 6.45
N PHE A 17 -10.12 10.73 6.25
CA PHE A 17 -9.17 9.93 5.49
C PHE A 17 -8.67 8.74 6.32
N GLY A 18 -8.24 8.98 7.56
CA GLY A 18 -7.89 7.93 8.53
C GLY A 18 -9.08 7.03 8.85
N GLN A 19 -10.26 7.60 9.11
CA GLN A 19 -11.48 6.82 9.35
C GLN A 19 -11.88 5.94 8.15
N TRP A 20 -11.75 6.45 6.92
CA TRP A 20 -11.98 5.65 5.71
C TRP A 20 -10.91 4.55 5.55
N TYR A 21 -9.64 4.86 5.81
CA TYR A 21 -8.55 3.90 5.67
C TYR A 21 -8.68 2.77 6.69
N ALA A 22 -8.96 3.11 7.96
CA ALA A 22 -9.26 2.16 9.03
C ALA A 22 -10.39 1.19 8.66
N HIS A 23 -11.49 1.72 8.08
CA HIS A 23 -12.57 0.88 7.56
C HIS A 23 -12.14 0.04 6.34
N ARG A 24 -11.28 0.56 5.45
CA ARG A 24 -10.78 -0.20 4.28
C ARG A 24 -9.95 -1.40 4.70
N VAL A 25 -9.08 -1.25 5.71
CA VAL A 25 -8.16 -2.32 6.15
C VAL A 25 -8.65 -3.09 7.37
N GLN A 26 -9.84 -2.77 7.90
CA GLN A 26 -10.46 -3.37 9.09
C GLN A 26 -9.60 -3.28 10.37
N ASP A 27 -8.87 -2.17 10.52
CA ASP A 27 -8.03 -1.90 11.69
C ASP A 27 -8.25 -0.46 12.18
N THR A 28 -8.68 -0.32 13.43
CA THR A 28 -9.03 0.96 14.04
C THR A 28 -7.85 1.86 14.34
N GLN A 29 -6.60 1.33 14.42
CA GLN A 29 -5.41 2.13 14.75
C GLN A 29 -5.13 3.26 13.74
N TYR A 30 -5.65 3.11 12.51
CA TYR A 30 -5.47 4.09 11.43
C TYR A 30 -6.46 5.27 11.48
N ARG A 31 -7.44 5.25 12.39
CA ARG A 31 -8.48 6.30 12.50
C ARG A 31 -7.91 7.66 12.95
N ASP A 32 -6.93 7.60 13.85
CA ASP A 32 -6.32 8.69 14.61
C ASP A 32 -4.78 8.72 14.44
N ALA A 33 -4.28 8.14 13.35
CA ALA A 33 -2.86 8.09 12.97
C ALA A 33 -2.43 9.20 11.97
N PRO A 34 -1.12 9.48 11.83
CA PRO A 34 -0.59 10.42 10.83
C PRO A 34 -1.06 10.10 9.41
N TRP A 35 -1.77 11.02 8.77
CA TRP A 35 -2.65 10.74 7.64
C TRP A 35 -2.14 11.24 6.28
N CYS A 36 -0.85 11.57 6.16
CA CYS A 36 -0.24 12.02 4.90
C CYS A 36 -0.45 10.99 3.77
N ASP A 37 -0.18 9.72 4.05
CA ASP A 37 -0.25 8.63 3.07
C ASP A 37 -1.68 8.07 2.89
N MET A 38 -2.43 7.97 3.99
CA MET A 38 -3.84 7.55 3.98
C MET A 38 -4.73 8.48 3.13
N PHE A 39 -4.40 9.77 3.07
CA PHE A 39 -5.04 10.70 2.14
C PHE A 39 -4.72 10.41 0.66
N LEU A 40 -3.49 9.98 0.34
CA LEU A 40 -3.12 9.62 -1.03
C LEU A 40 -3.80 8.31 -1.46
N ALA A 41 -3.88 7.32 -0.56
CA ALA A 41 -4.69 6.11 -0.75
C ALA A 41 -6.18 6.44 -1.02
N TRP A 42 -6.78 7.34 -0.23
CA TRP A 42 -8.14 7.83 -0.44
C TRP A 42 -8.30 8.57 -1.77
N ALA A 43 -7.32 9.42 -2.13
CA ALA A 43 -7.35 10.19 -3.36
C ALA A 43 -7.20 9.31 -4.61
N ALA A 44 -6.45 8.22 -4.53
CA ALA A 44 -6.30 7.22 -5.58
C ALA A 44 -7.57 6.37 -5.75
N ASP A 45 -8.15 5.89 -4.65
CA ASP A 45 -9.44 5.17 -4.64
C ASP A 45 -10.56 6.01 -5.28
N LYS A 46 -10.69 7.28 -4.87
CA LYS A 46 -11.68 8.23 -5.43
C LYS A 46 -11.36 8.71 -6.84
N ALA A 47 -10.29 8.21 -7.46
CA ALA A 47 -9.91 8.46 -8.85
C ALA A 47 -9.85 7.18 -9.71
N GLY A 48 -10.05 5.99 -9.13
CA GLY A 48 -9.85 4.71 -9.83
C GLY A 48 -8.37 4.43 -10.17
N LEU A 49 -7.43 4.90 -9.34
CA LEU A 49 -5.98 4.81 -9.57
C LEU A 49 -5.25 3.94 -8.53
N THR A 50 -5.96 3.19 -7.69
CA THR A 50 -5.38 2.39 -6.60
C THR A 50 -4.33 1.39 -7.08
N ASP A 51 -4.49 0.79 -8.26
CA ASP A 51 -3.52 -0.18 -8.78
C ASP A 51 -2.18 0.47 -9.18
N TYR A 52 -2.18 1.79 -9.41
CA TYR A 52 -1.03 2.57 -9.89
C TYR A 52 -0.39 3.42 -8.79
N VAL A 53 -1.13 3.75 -7.74
CA VAL A 53 -0.66 4.53 -6.58
C VAL A 53 -0.48 3.65 -5.33
N GLY A 54 -1.16 2.50 -5.26
CA GLY A 54 -1.23 1.68 -4.05
C GLY A 54 -2.20 2.23 -2.99
N SER A 55 -2.11 1.66 -1.79
CA SER A 55 -2.93 2.01 -0.63
C SER A 55 -2.11 1.79 0.64
N PHE A 56 -1.54 2.87 1.19
CA PHE A 56 -0.58 2.81 2.29
C PHE A 56 -0.91 3.80 3.42
N ALA A 57 -0.40 3.48 4.62
CA ALA A 57 -0.37 4.37 5.78
C ALA A 57 1.06 4.62 6.31
N TRP A 58 2.07 3.86 5.84
CA TRP A 58 3.46 3.97 6.30
C TRP A 58 4.41 4.21 5.13
N THR A 59 5.04 5.38 5.14
CA THR A 59 5.74 5.97 3.99
C THR A 59 6.97 5.19 3.48
N PRO A 60 7.80 4.52 4.33
CA PRO A 60 8.86 3.63 3.85
C PRO A 60 8.36 2.43 3.04
N SER A 61 7.21 1.82 3.41
CA SER A 61 6.62 0.71 2.66
C SER A 61 6.08 1.17 1.30
N HIS A 62 5.51 2.36 1.23
CA HIS A 62 5.03 2.94 -0.02
C HIS A 62 6.18 3.23 -1.00
N ALA A 63 7.28 3.80 -0.51
CA ALA A 63 8.49 3.98 -1.30
C ALA A 63 9.10 2.64 -1.75
N ALA A 64 9.18 1.65 -0.85
CA ALA A 64 9.62 0.29 -1.17
C ALA A 64 8.75 -0.38 -2.24
N TRP A 65 7.44 -0.13 -2.24
CA TRP A 65 6.53 -0.60 -3.28
C TRP A 65 6.84 0.04 -4.64
N PHE A 66 6.97 1.37 -4.74
CA PHE A 66 7.34 2.01 -6.02
C PHE A 66 8.70 1.52 -6.56
N MET A 67 9.69 1.27 -5.69
CA MET A 67 10.95 0.65 -6.10
C MET A 67 10.74 -0.78 -6.62
N LYS A 68 9.91 -1.60 -5.96
CA LYS A 68 9.55 -2.94 -6.45
C LYS A 68 8.81 -2.91 -7.80
N GLN A 69 7.98 -1.90 -8.05
CA GLN A 69 7.28 -1.73 -9.34
C GLN A 69 8.18 -1.20 -10.47
N GLY A 70 9.48 -0.96 -10.25
CA GLY A 70 10.35 -0.32 -11.23
C GLY A 70 10.01 1.15 -11.50
N ALA A 71 9.23 1.78 -10.61
CA ALA A 71 8.59 3.07 -10.81
C ALA A 71 9.12 4.15 -9.84
N TRP A 72 10.40 4.06 -9.47
CA TRP A 72 11.08 4.98 -8.55
C TRP A 72 12.18 5.78 -9.26
N THR A 73 12.29 7.07 -8.97
CA THR A 73 13.25 7.98 -9.61
C THR A 73 13.73 9.09 -8.67
N GLN A 74 14.81 9.77 -9.06
CA GLN A 74 15.33 10.99 -8.42
C GLN A 74 14.91 12.28 -9.13
N LYS A 75 14.15 12.19 -10.24
CA LYS A 75 13.68 13.34 -11.03
C LYS A 75 12.20 13.65 -10.72
N PRO A 76 11.84 14.88 -10.32
CA PRO A 76 10.43 15.25 -10.14
C PRO A 76 9.69 15.39 -11.46
N GLU A 77 8.47 14.84 -11.54
CA GLU A 77 7.48 15.17 -12.59
C GLU A 77 6.09 15.45 -11.97
N PRO A 78 5.23 16.26 -12.62
CA PRO A 78 3.86 16.47 -12.16
C PRO A 78 3.08 15.15 -12.10
N GLY A 79 2.40 14.88 -10.98
CA GLY A 79 1.71 13.62 -10.70
C GLY A 79 2.55 12.59 -9.95
N ALA A 80 3.87 12.78 -9.83
CA ALA A 80 4.73 11.96 -8.99
C ALA A 80 4.40 12.10 -7.50
N LEU A 81 4.48 11.01 -6.74
CA LEU A 81 4.49 11.05 -5.29
C LEU A 81 5.92 11.35 -4.83
N VAL A 82 6.11 12.40 -4.04
CA VAL A 82 7.40 12.82 -3.50
C VAL A 82 7.52 12.40 -2.05
N PHE A 83 8.66 11.81 -1.70
CA PHE A 83 8.94 11.28 -0.37
C PHE A 83 10.10 12.03 0.30
N PHE A 84 9.94 12.40 1.57
CA PHE A 84 10.88 13.25 2.30
C PHE A 84 11.43 12.59 3.56
N ASP A 85 12.69 12.88 3.86
CA ASP A 85 13.39 12.62 5.13
C ASP A 85 13.78 13.99 5.70
N TRP A 86 13.19 14.39 6.84
CA TRP A 86 13.39 15.72 7.42
C TRP A 86 14.78 15.89 8.04
N ARG A 87 15.40 14.79 8.47
CA ARG A 87 16.81 14.78 8.90
C ARG A 87 17.72 15.09 7.71
N GLY A 88 17.30 14.75 6.49
CA GLY A 88 17.97 15.01 5.22
C GLY A 88 18.66 13.79 4.62
N GLY A 89 18.40 12.59 5.17
CA GLY A 89 18.92 11.34 4.63
C GLY A 89 18.42 11.03 3.22
N LYS A 90 18.92 9.92 2.67
CA LYS A 90 18.61 9.42 1.33
C LYS A 90 18.24 7.92 1.33
N SER A 91 17.94 7.38 2.51
CA SER A 91 17.45 6.02 2.69
C SER A 91 15.93 6.03 2.72
N TYR A 92 15.29 5.14 1.95
CA TYR A 92 13.82 5.00 1.98
C TYR A 92 13.29 4.61 3.37
N LYS A 93 14.14 4.01 4.22
CA LYS A 93 13.80 3.65 5.61
C LYS A 93 13.70 4.87 6.54
N GLY A 94 14.20 6.03 6.12
CA GLY A 94 14.14 7.31 6.85
C GLY A 94 13.05 8.26 6.37
N ILE A 95 12.12 7.81 5.51
CA ILE A 95 11.07 8.68 4.97
C ILE A 95 10.01 8.98 6.05
N ASP A 96 10.00 10.22 6.52
CA ASP A 96 9.05 10.78 7.48
C ASP A 96 7.70 11.18 6.84
N HIS A 97 7.66 11.47 5.53
CA HIS A 97 6.50 12.13 4.91
C HIS A 97 6.37 11.89 3.40
N VAL A 98 5.15 12.05 2.89
CA VAL A 98 4.81 11.95 1.46
C VAL A 98 3.84 13.07 1.02
N GLY A 99 3.93 13.46 -0.24
CA GLY A 99 2.92 14.28 -0.93
C GLY A 99 2.89 14.01 -2.43
N ILE A 100 2.06 14.72 -3.19
CA ILE A 100 2.10 14.68 -4.65
C ILE A 100 2.70 15.98 -5.22
N VAL A 101 3.49 15.86 -6.29
CA VAL A 101 3.99 17.01 -7.07
C VAL A 101 2.86 17.50 -7.98
N GLU A 102 2.38 18.73 -7.77
CA GLU A 102 1.43 19.39 -8.67
C GLU A 102 2.14 20.09 -9.84
N ARG A 103 3.35 20.63 -9.62
CA ARG A 103 4.15 21.31 -10.65
C ARG A 103 5.63 21.42 -10.26
N VAL A 104 6.53 21.54 -11.22
CA VAL A 104 7.96 21.85 -11.01
C VAL A 104 8.27 23.26 -11.53
N THR A 105 9.18 23.99 -10.88
CA THR A 105 9.70 25.31 -11.31
C THR A 105 11.20 25.40 -11.05
N GLY A 106 12.03 25.20 -12.09
CA GLY A 106 13.47 25.12 -11.92
C GLY A 106 13.84 24.01 -10.93
N ALA A 107 14.60 24.36 -9.89
CA ALA A 107 14.99 23.42 -8.82
C ALA A 107 13.88 23.15 -7.78
N LYS A 108 12.73 23.84 -7.83
CA LYS A 108 11.68 23.76 -6.79
C LYS A 108 10.49 22.93 -7.23
N ILE A 109 9.91 22.20 -6.30
CA ILE A 109 8.64 21.48 -6.50
C ILE A 109 7.50 22.20 -5.78
N HIS A 110 6.32 22.21 -6.40
CA HIS A 110 5.07 22.64 -5.80
C HIS A 110 4.22 21.41 -5.56
N THR A 111 3.80 21.21 -4.32
CA THR A 111 3.22 19.96 -3.83
C THR A 111 1.82 20.18 -3.26
N ILE A 112 1.02 19.12 -3.22
CA ILE A 112 -0.15 19.02 -2.35
C ILE A 112 0.16 17.95 -1.30
N GLU A 113 0.11 18.32 -0.02
CA GLU A 113 0.56 17.49 1.10
C GLU A 113 -0.53 17.46 2.19
N ALA A 114 -0.83 16.27 2.71
CA ALA A 114 -1.73 16.02 3.85
C ALA A 114 -0.93 15.87 5.15
N ASN A 115 -1.56 16.09 6.32
CA ASN A 115 -0.90 16.09 7.64
C ASN A 115 0.33 17.05 7.72
N VAL A 116 0.45 18.01 6.80
CA VAL A 116 1.57 18.96 6.73
C VAL A 116 1.37 20.12 7.69
N ASP A 117 2.48 20.64 8.24
CA ASP A 117 2.48 21.59 9.36
C ASP A 117 1.62 21.06 10.52
N ARG A 118 1.81 19.76 10.80
CA ARG A 118 1.09 18.86 11.71
C ARG A 118 -0.37 18.57 11.37
N VAL A 119 -1.17 19.57 10.98
CA VAL A 119 -2.64 19.45 11.04
C VAL A 119 -3.40 19.71 9.73
N TRP A 120 -2.70 20.00 8.61
CA TRP A 120 -3.33 20.52 7.40
C TRP A 120 -3.16 19.63 6.16
N LEU A 121 -4.13 19.70 5.25
CA LEU A 121 -3.97 19.38 3.84
C LEU A 121 -3.91 20.66 3.03
N LYS A 122 -2.74 20.97 2.46
CA LYS A 122 -2.54 22.21 1.71
C LYS A 122 -1.41 22.11 0.68
N ARG A 123 -1.24 23.19 -0.09
CA ARG A 123 -0.10 23.35 -0.99
C ARG A 123 1.15 23.76 -0.23
N LYS A 124 2.31 23.28 -0.68
CA LYS A 124 3.62 23.78 -0.27
C LYS A 124 4.45 24.07 -1.53
N THR A 125 5.50 24.88 -1.36
CA THR A 125 6.65 24.92 -2.26
C THR A 125 7.82 24.36 -1.48
N ARG A 126 8.59 23.44 -2.06
CA ARG A 126 9.71 22.77 -1.41
C ARG A 126 10.97 22.91 -2.26
N GLU A 127 12.11 23.09 -1.58
CA GLU A 127 13.41 22.72 -2.14
C GLU A 127 13.53 21.18 -2.14
N THR A 128 14.52 20.64 -2.86
CA THR A 128 14.70 19.19 -3.03
C THR A 128 15.73 18.56 -2.09
N ASP A 129 16.36 19.33 -1.21
CA ASP A 129 17.41 18.85 -0.28
C ASP A 129 16.93 17.72 0.66
N LYS A 130 15.67 17.82 1.13
CA LYS A 130 15.01 16.82 1.99
C LYS A 130 14.30 15.69 1.24
N VAL A 131 14.35 15.67 -0.09
CA VAL A 131 13.74 14.59 -0.88
C VAL A 131 14.62 13.34 -0.83
N VAL A 132 13.99 12.16 -0.70
CA VAL A 132 14.62 10.83 -0.78
C VAL A 132 14.45 10.23 -2.18
N GLY A 133 13.33 10.55 -2.83
CA GLY A 133 13.03 10.20 -4.22
C GLY A 133 11.55 10.38 -4.54
N TYR A 134 11.15 9.89 -5.71
CA TYR A 134 9.80 10.03 -6.25
C TYR A 134 9.28 8.68 -6.76
N GLY A 135 8.03 8.37 -6.44
CA GLY A 135 7.25 7.28 -7.03
C GLY A 135 6.38 7.78 -8.19
N ILE A 136 6.34 7.04 -9.29
CA ILE A 136 5.69 7.47 -10.54
C ILE A 136 4.52 6.54 -10.92
N PRO A 137 3.27 6.88 -10.57
CA PRO A 137 2.11 6.04 -10.89
C PRO A 137 1.94 5.71 -12.37
N ARG A 138 2.38 6.60 -13.27
CA ARG A 138 2.34 6.37 -14.72
C ARG A 138 3.22 5.17 -15.14
N LEU A 139 4.41 5.02 -14.54
CA LEU A 139 5.29 3.89 -14.83
C LEU A 139 4.70 2.57 -14.29
N VAL A 140 4.07 2.59 -13.11
CA VAL A 140 3.35 1.40 -12.60
C VAL A 140 2.25 0.98 -13.59
N LYS A 141 1.47 1.94 -14.12
CA LYS A 141 0.45 1.68 -15.14
C LYS A 141 1.04 1.12 -16.43
N GLU A 142 2.16 1.66 -16.90
CA GLU A 142 2.83 1.21 -18.13
C GLU A 142 3.36 -0.21 -17.98
N ASN A 143 4.04 -0.53 -16.86
CA ASN A 143 4.55 -1.86 -16.56
C ASN A 143 3.42 -2.91 -16.42
N LEU A 144 2.30 -2.55 -15.78
CA LEU A 144 1.12 -3.43 -15.70
C LEU A 144 0.45 -3.66 -17.07
N ASN A 145 0.45 -2.67 -17.96
CA ASN A 145 -0.06 -2.83 -19.33
C ASN A 145 0.85 -3.71 -20.18
N GLU A 146 2.18 -3.65 -19.98
CA GLU A 146 3.15 -4.52 -20.64
C GLU A 146 2.95 -5.99 -20.22
N ILE A 147 2.92 -6.26 -18.91
CA ILE A 147 2.62 -7.59 -18.35
C ILE A 147 1.29 -8.13 -18.90
N ARG A 148 0.21 -7.34 -18.83
CA ARG A 148 -1.09 -7.73 -19.38
C ARG A 148 -1.09 -7.94 -20.90
N SER A 149 -0.12 -7.37 -21.62
CA SER A 149 0.02 -7.54 -23.07
C SER A 149 0.80 -8.82 -23.44
N THR A 150 1.75 -9.25 -22.61
CA THR A 150 2.47 -10.52 -22.77
C THR A 150 1.70 -11.72 -22.19
N GLU A 151 0.84 -11.51 -21.20
CA GLU A 151 -0.08 -12.52 -20.64
C GLU A 151 -1.31 -12.82 -21.53
N ARG A 152 -1.50 -12.10 -22.65
CA ARG A 152 -2.60 -12.40 -23.58
C ARG A 152 -2.37 -13.81 -24.15
N PRO A 153 -3.34 -14.73 -24.03
CA PRO A 153 -3.18 -16.07 -24.60
C PRO A 153 -2.80 -15.99 -26.08
N PHE A 154 -1.88 -16.85 -26.51
CA PHE A 154 -1.67 -17.13 -27.92
C PHE A 154 -3.00 -17.63 -28.49
N VAL A 155 -3.76 -16.73 -29.12
CA VAL A 155 -4.91 -17.08 -29.94
C VAL A 155 -4.34 -17.95 -31.06
N PRO A 156 -4.68 -19.25 -31.13
CA PRO A 156 -4.22 -20.06 -32.25
C PRO A 156 -4.73 -19.40 -33.52
N ALA A 157 -3.87 -19.29 -34.54
CA ALA A 157 -4.36 -18.98 -35.88
C ALA A 157 -5.53 -19.93 -36.17
N PRO A 158 -6.66 -19.43 -36.71
CA PRO A 158 -7.83 -20.27 -36.94
C PRO A 158 -7.38 -21.48 -37.74
N ARG A 159 -7.57 -22.69 -37.19
CA ARG A 159 -7.26 -23.90 -37.92
C ARG A 159 -8.04 -23.83 -39.23
N ALA A 160 -7.38 -24.10 -40.34
CA ALA A 160 -8.11 -24.43 -41.55
C ALA A 160 -9.05 -25.59 -41.19
N GLU A 161 -10.34 -25.41 -41.44
CA GLU A 161 -11.30 -26.52 -41.38
C GLU A 161 -10.77 -27.65 -42.27
N PRO A 162 -10.89 -28.92 -41.85
CA PRO A 162 -10.40 -30.04 -42.64
C PRO A 162 -11.20 -30.12 -43.95
N GLU A 163 -10.59 -29.66 -45.03
CA GLU A 163 -11.13 -29.75 -46.39
C GLU A 163 -11.58 -31.18 -46.71
N HIS A 164 -12.90 -31.36 -46.73
CA HIS A 164 -13.63 -32.45 -47.40
C HIS A 164 -12.93 -33.82 -47.42
N GLY A 165 -12.88 -34.48 -46.27
CA GLY A 165 -12.44 -35.88 -46.16
C GLY A 165 -13.18 -36.78 -47.16
N THR A 166 -12.44 -37.62 -47.88
CA THR A 166 -13.00 -38.43 -48.96
C THR A 166 -13.85 -39.58 -48.40
N PRO A 167 -14.83 -40.13 -49.15
CA PRO A 167 -15.65 -41.24 -48.66
C PRO A 167 -14.85 -42.53 -48.38
N LEU A 168 -13.56 -42.60 -48.75
CA LEU A 168 -12.67 -43.72 -48.44
C LEU A 168 -11.98 -43.58 -47.08
N ASP A 169 -11.78 -42.36 -46.57
CA ASP A 169 -11.10 -42.12 -45.30
C ASP A 169 -11.89 -42.67 -44.09
N VAL A 170 -13.22 -42.72 -44.21
CA VAL A 170 -14.12 -43.31 -43.20
C VAL A 170 -13.88 -44.81 -43.01
N LEU A 171 -13.58 -45.53 -44.10
CA LEU A 171 -13.36 -46.98 -44.10
C LEU A 171 -12.04 -47.39 -43.42
N GLY A 172 -11.06 -46.49 -43.34
CA GLY A 172 -9.80 -46.72 -42.63
C GLY A 172 -9.88 -46.56 -41.11
N THR A 173 -11.02 -46.10 -40.57
CA THR A 173 -11.13 -45.80 -39.13
C THR A 173 -11.29 -47.07 -38.27
N PRO A 174 -10.67 -47.13 -37.07
CA PRO A 174 -10.84 -48.26 -36.14
C PRO A 174 -12.30 -48.67 -35.85
N PRO A 175 -13.26 -47.74 -35.59
CA PRO A 175 -14.66 -48.13 -35.40
C PRO A 175 -15.32 -48.73 -36.65
N ALA A 176 -14.95 -48.31 -37.86
CA ALA A 176 -15.50 -48.89 -39.10
C ALA A 176 -15.01 -50.34 -39.30
N LEU A 177 -13.71 -50.60 -39.06
CA LEU A 177 -13.14 -51.93 -39.10
C LEU A 177 -13.76 -52.87 -38.05
N LEU A 178 -14.00 -52.36 -36.83
CA LEU A 178 -14.72 -53.11 -35.79
C LEU A 178 -16.16 -53.41 -36.20
N ALA A 179 -16.88 -52.48 -36.81
CA ALA A 179 -18.24 -52.72 -37.31
C ALA A 179 -18.28 -53.83 -38.36
N VAL A 180 -17.31 -53.87 -39.30
CA VAL A 180 -17.20 -54.93 -40.30
C VAL A 180 -16.85 -56.28 -39.67
N MET A 181 -15.95 -56.34 -38.68
CA MET A 181 -15.69 -57.57 -37.91
C MET A 181 -16.92 -58.07 -37.13
N VAL A 182 -17.68 -57.17 -36.50
CA VAL A 182 -18.92 -57.54 -35.79
C VAL A 182 -19.98 -58.05 -36.78
N LEU A 183 -20.16 -57.39 -37.93
CA LEU A 183 -21.14 -57.82 -38.93
C LEU A 183 -20.79 -59.21 -39.51
N THR A 184 -19.52 -59.42 -39.88
CA THR A 184 -19.06 -60.71 -40.43
C THR A 184 -19.11 -61.85 -39.41
N THR A 185 -18.76 -61.60 -38.15
CA THR A 185 -18.88 -62.61 -37.08
C THR A 185 -20.33 -62.93 -36.73
N ILE A 186 -21.25 -61.95 -36.75
CA ILE A 186 -22.70 -62.21 -36.61
C ILE A 186 -23.24 -63.07 -37.76
N VAL A 187 -22.92 -62.75 -39.02
CA VAL A 187 -23.38 -63.52 -40.19
C VAL A 187 -22.83 -64.96 -40.17
N LEU A 188 -21.56 -65.15 -39.79
CA LEU A 188 -20.97 -66.47 -39.62
C LEU A 188 -21.62 -67.25 -38.46
N SER A 189 -21.88 -66.58 -37.33
CA SER A 189 -22.54 -67.17 -36.17
C SER A 189 -23.97 -67.60 -36.48
N LEU A 190 -24.74 -66.82 -37.25
CA LEU A 190 -26.09 -67.17 -37.69
C LEU A 190 -26.10 -68.37 -38.66
N ARG A 191 -25.08 -68.51 -39.53
CA ARG A 191 -24.91 -69.71 -40.37
C ARG A 191 -24.57 -70.96 -39.55
N VAL A 192 -23.85 -70.83 -38.43
CA VAL A 192 -23.47 -71.96 -37.56
C VAL A 192 -24.58 -72.33 -36.56
N ALA A 193 -25.24 -71.35 -35.96
CA ALA A 193 -26.31 -71.53 -34.98
C ALA A 193 -27.60 -72.13 -35.56
N GLY A 194 -27.72 -72.24 -36.88
CA GLY A 194 -28.80 -72.98 -37.55
C GLY A 194 -28.81 -74.50 -37.28
N ARG A 195 -27.87 -75.05 -36.48
CA ARG A 195 -27.83 -76.47 -36.10
C ARG A 195 -27.73 -76.69 -34.58
N ARG A 196 -28.79 -77.32 -34.03
CA ARG A 196 -28.98 -77.97 -32.70
C ARG A 196 -29.65 -77.14 -31.58
N ARG A 197 -30.41 -77.86 -30.74
CA ARG A 197 -31.26 -77.40 -29.63
C ARG A 197 -30.82 -78.05 -28.30
N GLY A 198 -31.15 -77.42 -27.16
CA GLY A 198 -31.24 -78.05 -25.83
C GLY A 198 -29.94 -78.06 -24.98
N THR A 199 -29.97 -78.33 -23.66
CA THR A 199 -31.12 -78.50 -22.74
C THR A 199 -30.71 -78.46 -21.25
N HIS A 200 -31.53 -77.81 -20.39
CA HIS A 200 -31.80 -78.09 -18.96
C HIS A 200 -30.72 -78.11 -17.81
N ARG A 201 -31.01 -77.27 -16.78
CA ARG A 201 -31.15 -77.56 -15.31
C ARG A 201 -29.94 -77.61 -14.31
N ARG A 202 -29.96 -76.63 -13.37
CA ARG A 202 -29.72 -76.70 -11.87
C ARG A 202 -28.28 -77.01 -11.38
N LEU A 203 -27.86 -76.86 -10.09
CA LEU A 203 -28.55 -76.80 -8.76
C LEU A 203 -27.67 -76.17 -7.60
N ARG A 204 -28.21 -75.23 -6.77
CA ARG A 204 -27.91 -74.80 -5.33
C ARG A 204 -26.45 -74.68 -4.77
N ARG A 205 -26.10 -74.06 -3.62
CA ARG A 205 -26.68 -73.48 -2.34
C ARG A 205 -25.73 -72.29 -1.90
N LEU A 206 -25.73 -71.45 -0.83
CA LEU A 206 -26.29 -71.13 0.53
C LEU A 206 -26.42 -69.55 0.63
N TRP A 207 -26.86 -68.75 1.64
CA TRP A 207 -27.22 -68.79 3.09
C TRP A 207 -26.11 -68.52 4.15
N ASN A 208 -26.19 -67.64 5.20
CA ASN A 208 -26.88 -66.35 5.52
C ASN A 208 -26.32 -65.77 6.87
N ALA A 209 -26.80 -64.59 7.36
CA ALA A 209 -26.28 -63.84 8.54
C ALA A 209 -27.26 -63.76 9.80
N PRO A 210 -27.36 -62.67 10.62
CA PRO A 210 -26.76 -62.56 11.98
C PRO A 210 -27.69 -62.13 13.16
N THR A 211 -27.22 -62.18 14.44
CA THR A 211 -27.87 -61.52 15.63
C THR A 211 -26.94 -61.34 16.87
N ALA A 212 -27.38 -60.57 17.90
CA ALA A 212 -26.76 -60.40 19.24
C ALA A 212 -27.85 -60.13 20.35
N PRO A 213 -27.59 -60.40 21.66
CA PRO A 213 -28.04 -59.49 22.76
C PRO A 213 -27.25 -59.53 24.12
N ASP A 214 -27.62 -58.64 25.07
CA ASP A 214 -27.20 -58.48 26.50
C ASP A 214 -28.08 -59.32 27.50
N PRO A 215 -28.20 -59.13 28.87
CA PRO A 215 -27.59 -58.25 29.92
C PRO A 215 -26.97 -59.10 31.11
N PRO A 216 -27.06 -58.91 32.47
CA PRO A 216 -27.47 -57.83 33.43
C PRO A 216 -26.48 -57.57 34.64
N GLY A 217 -26.93 -57.14 35.85
CA GLY A 217 -26.10 -56.93 37.08
C GLY A 217 -26.84 -56.70 38.43
N ALA A 218 -26.11 -56.51 39.56
CA ALA A 218 -26.61 -56.17 40.94
C ALA A 218 -25.49 -55.69 41.94
N GLU A 219 -25.84 -55.19 43.15
CA GLU A 219 -24.94 -54.64 44.23
C GLU A 219 -24.77 -55.58 45.48
N PRO A 220 -24.38 -55.17 46.74
CA PRO A 220 -23.50 -54.10 47.31
C PRO A 220 -22.54 -54.55 48.50
N ARG A 221 -21.69 -53.61 49.02
CA ARG A 221 -21.23 -53.39 50.45
C ARG A 221 -19.71 -53.47 50.85
N ARG A 222 -19.23 -52.36 51.50
CA ARG A 222 -18.24 -52.24 52.63
C ARG A 222 -16.76 -52.68 52.41
N SER A 223 -15.72 -52.26 53.15
CA SER A 223 -15.56 -51.51 54.43
C SER A 223 -14.21 -50.74 54.57
N ALA A 224 -14.17 -49.65 55.37
CA ALA A 224 -12.98 -49.02 55.99
C ALA A 224 -11.94 -48.38 55.01
N ARG A 225 -11.08 -47.39 55.35
CA ARG A 225 -10.74 -46.58 56.57
C ARG A 225 -10.04 -45.27 56.08
N GLU A 226 -9.71 -44.21 56.84
CA GLU A 226 -9.80 -43.86 58.27
C GLU A 226 -9.98 -42.32 58.48
N GLU A 227 -8.94 -41.52 58.25
CA GLU A 227 -8.76 -40.12 58.72
C GLU A 227 -8.70 -39.09 57.56
N GLY A 228 -8.91 -37.78 57.78
CA GLY A 228 -9.25 -37.10 59.05
C GLY A 228 -8.62 -35.70 59.18
N SER A 229 -9.09 -34.70 58.40
CA SER A 229 -8.70 -33.30 58.63
C SER A 229 -9.83 -32.32 58.25
N ALA A 230 -10.18 -31.44 59.19
CA ALA A 230 -11.15 -30.37 59.06
C ALA A 230 -10.48 -29.07 59.57
N ARG A 231 -10.72 -27.90 58.94
CA ARG A 231 -11.59 -26.82 59.43
C ARG A 231 -11.24 -26.29 60.85
N GLU A 232 -11.24 -24.98 61.15
CA GLU A 232 -11.57 -23.77 60.36
C GLU A 232 -11.35 -22.48 61.21
N ARG A 233 -10.98 -21.36 60.55
CA ARG A 233 -11.00 -19.93 61.02
C ARG A 233 -9.90 -19.34 61.95
N GLU A 234 -9.80 -18.02 61.73
CA GLU A 234 -9.06 -16.88 62.33
C GLU A 234 -9.51 -16.47 63.76
N PRO A 235 -9.02 -15.36 64.40
CA PRO A 235 -7.94 -14.41 64.05
C PRO A 235 -6.98 -13.95 65.21
N ALA A 236 -6.03 -13.04 64.89
CA ALA A 236 -5.76 -11.74 65.56
C ALA A 236 -4.34 -11.38 66.14
N ARG A 237 -3.73 -10.36 65.49
CA ARG A 237 -2.96 -9.19 66.05
C ARG A 237 -1.65 -9.36 66.86
N LYS A 238 -0.53 -8.91 66.26
CA LYS A 238 0.42 -7.86 66.73
C LYS A 238 1.55 -7.64 65.69
N ALA A 239 2.37 -6.58 65.68
CA ALA A 239 2.12 -5.13 65.57
C ALA A 239 3.46 -4.33 65.57
N ALA A 240 3.90 -3.76 64.43
CA ALA A 240 4.96 -2.74 64.29
C ALA A 240 4.89 -2.16 62.83
N ARG A 241 4.81 -0.84 62.59
CA ARG A 241 5.92 0.14 62.39
C ARG A 241 6.81 -0.19 61.18
N GLU A 242 7.12 0.73 60.25
CA GLU A 242 6.96 2.20 60.24
C GLU A 242 6.83 2.82 58.81
N THR A 243 6.49 4.10 58.75
CA THR A 243 6.19 4.92 57.54
C THR A 243 6.67 6.37 57.77
N ALA A 244 6.82 7.27 56.79
CA ALA A 244 6.25 7.34 55.44
C ALA A 244 7.18 8.07 54.42
N ARG A 245 6.59 8.60 53.34
CA ARG A 245 7.18 9.54 52.36
C ARG A 245 6.67 10.97 52.66
N GLU A 246 7.27 12.00 52.04
CA GLU A 246 6.74 13.38 51.93
C GLU A 246 6.68 14.19 53.26
N THR A 247 6.59 15.53 53.30
CA THR A 247 6.48 16.59 52.25
C THR A 247 7.11 17.91 52.74
N ALA A 248 7.39 18.85 51.83
CA ALA A 248 7.33 20.31 52.10
C ALA A 248 7.00 21.08 50.80
N SER A 249 6.30 22.21 50.89
CA SER A 249 5.76 22.94 49.73
C SER A 249 5.55 24.44 50.03
N ALA A 250 5.45 25.26 48.96
CA ALA A 250 5.19 26.70 48.92
C ALA A 250 6.27 27.65 49.50
N GLY A 251 6.47 28.87 48.99
CA GLY A 251 5.93 29.43 47.73
C GLY A 251 6.05 30.97 47.58
N ALA A 252 5.56 31.46 46.43
CA ALA A 252 5.18 32.85 46.11
C ALA A 252 6.26 33.92 45.75
N ALA A 253 5.73 34.98 45.10
CA ALA A 253 6.26 36.34 44.86
C ALA A 253 7.21 36.62 43.66
N HIS A 254 6.73 37.49 42.75
CA HIS A 254 7.56 38.40 41.94
C HIS A 254 8.10 39.54 42.82
N PRO A 255 9.14 40.26 42.35
CA PRO A 255 8.86 41.66 41.97
C PRO A 255 9.45 42.06 40.61
N ALA A 256 9.04 43.24 40.11
CA ALA A 256 9.68 43.92 38.99
C ALA A 256 10.68 44.98 39.50
N GLY A 257 11.76 45.23 38.77
CA GLY A 257 12.78 46.23 39.12
C GLY A 257 13.56 46.71 37.90
N THR A 258 13.65 48.03 37.72
CA THR A 258 14.15 48.68 36.50
C THR A 258 15.53 49.30 36.72
N ARG A 259 16.27 49.58 35.62
CA ARG A 259 17.54 50.36 35.49
C ARG A 259 18.84 49.54 35.60
N ALA A 260 19.93 49.89 34.90
CA ALA A 260 20.06 50.79 33.73
C ALA A 260 21.38 50.58 32.96
N ARG A 261 21.38 51.05 31.70
CA ARG A 261 22.50 51.62 30.91
C ARG A 261 23.94 51.23 31.27
N SER A 262 24.62 50.60 30.30
CA SER A 262 25.91 51.12 29.82
C SER A 262 26.07 50.90 28.31
N GLY A 263 26.81 51.81 27.69
CA GLY A 263 27.07 51.87 26.25
C GLY A 263 28.55 51.70 25.91
N PRO A 264 29.00 52.07 24.69
CA PRO A 264 29.86 51.15 23.94
C PRO A 264 31.30 51.64 23.64
N ALA A 265 32.20 50.67 23.48
CA ALA A 265 33.42 50.74 22.66
C ALA A 265 33.68 49.33 22.08
N ALA A 266 34.08 49.05 20.84
CA ALA A 266 34.79 49.77 19.77
C ALA A 266 36.32 49.63 19.77
N THR A 267 36.88 49.22 18.62
CA THR A 267 38.32 48.98 18.31
C THR A 267 38.98 47.83 19.09
N ALA A 268 40.05 47.15 18.62
CA ALA A 268 40.91 47.30 17.43
C ALA A 268 41.21 45.88 16.83
N ALA A 269 41.38 45.69 15.51
CA ALA A 269 42.65 45.73 14.74
C ALA A 269 43.74 44.70 15.16
N ALA A 270 44.53 44.05 14.29
CA ALA A 270 44.55 43.91 12.81
C ALA A 270 45.66 42.91 12.38
N LYS A 271 45.84 42.72 11.05
CA LYS A 271 46.92 41.97 10.35
C LYS A 271 46.76 40.43 10.42
N GLY A 272 47.13 39.62 9.43
CA GLY A 272 47.61 39.85 8.04
C GLY A 272 47.44 38.54 7.23
N ALA A 273 47.79 38.41 5.95
CA ALA A 273 48.47 39.30 5.00
C ALA A 273 47.91 39.09 3.56
N ALA A 274 48.51 39.71 2.52
CA ALA A 274 47.96 39.73 1.16
C ALA A 274 49.00 39.49 0.05
N VAL A 275 48.58 38.80 -1.02
CA VAL A 275 49.24 38.66 -2.34
C VAL A 275 48.11 38.60 -3.39
N LYS A 276 47.75 39.65 -4.14
CA LYS A 276 48.40 40.20 -5.37
C LYS A 276 48.71 39.11 -6.42
N GLY A 277 47.81 38.82 -7.34
CA GLY A 277 47.72 39.49 -8.66
C GLY A 277 47.45 38.44 -9.76
N ALA A 278 47.13 38.76 -11.01
CA ALA A 278 47.06 40.06 -11.69
C ALA A 278 45.87 40.14 -12.68
N VAL A 279 45.68 41.30 -13.33
CA VAL A 279 44.58 41.57 -14.28
C VAL A 279 45.10 41.62 -15.72
N VAL A 280 44.33 41.10 -16.67
CA VAL A 280 44.50 41.35 -18.12
C VAL A 280 43.28 42.12 -18.64
N LYS A 281 43.51 43.10 -19.52
CA LYS A 281 42.48 43.91 -20.20
C LYS A 281 42.58 43.72 -21.71
N GLY A 282 41.44 43.83 -22.39
CA GLY A 282 41.35 44.01 -23.85
C GLY A 282 40.35 43.04 -24.51
N ALA A 283 39.59 43.43 -25.52
CA ALA A 283 39.25 44.78 -25.97
C ALA A 283 37.88 44.74 -26.67
N ALA A 284 37.15 45.85 -26.73
CA ALA A 284 35.83 45.89 -27.36
C ALA A 284 35.90 46.22 -28.86
N ALA A 285 35.26 45.41 -29.70
CA ALA A 285 34.95 45.75 -31.08
C ALA A 285 33.51 46.27 -31.19
N ARG A 286 33.26 47.27 -32.05
CA ARG A 286 31.94 47.86 -32.27
C ARG A 286 31.26 47.22 -33.47
N GLY A 287 29.95 46.98 -33.38
CA GLY A 287 29.08 46.68 -34.52
C GLY A 287 27.76 47.41 -34.36
N SER A 288 27.43 48.33 -35.27
CA SER A 288 26.24 49.18 -35.20
C SER A 288 25.10 48.65 -36.08
N GLY A 289 23.91 48.47 -35.49
CA GLY A 289 22.66 48.22 -36.20
C GLY A 289 21.56 49.15 -35.66
N ALA A 290 20.74 49.70 -36.55
CA ALA A 290 19.81 50.79 -36.21
C ALA A 290 18.56 50.33 -35.44
N ALA A 291 17.97 51.24 -34.68
CA ALA A 291 16.74 51.01 -33.92
C ALA A 291 15.49 51.44 -34.69
N THR A 292 14.38 50.73 -34.47
CA THR A 292 13.02 51.23 -34.72
C THR A 292 12.21 51.12 -33.43
N ALA A 293 11.55 52.21 -33.04
CA ALA A 293 10.85 52.32 -31.76
C ALA A 293 9.33 52.17 -31.93
N ALA A 294 8.70 51.33 -31.12
CA ALA A 294 7.26 51.23 -30.96
C ALA A 294 6.83 51.67 -29.54
N LYS A 295 5.64 52.26 -29.42
CA LYS A 295 5.22 53.05 -28.24
C LYS A 295 5.04 52.24 -26.95
N ARG A 296 5.34 52.87 -25.82
CA ARG A 296 4.97 52.44 -24.46
C ARG A 296 3.51 52.83 -24.16
N THR A 297 2.67 51.93 -23.64
CA THR A 297 1.39 52.28 -23.01
C THR A 297 1.00 51.33 -21.86
N ALA A 298 1.25 51.79 -20.63
CA ALA A 298 0.70 51.32 -19.35
C ALA A 298 1.01 52.42 -18.31
N PRO A 299 0.22 52.65 -17.22
CA PRO A 299 -0.64 51.67 -16.55
C PRO A 299 -2.09 52.12 -16.25
N GLY A 300 -2.97 51.15 -15.94
CA GLY A 300 -4.29 51.40 -15.35
C GLY A 300 -4.46 50.69 -14.01
N ARG A 301 -4.56 51.44 -12.90
CA ARG A 301 -4.97 50.90 -11.59
C ARG A 301 -6.49 50.96 -11.45
N ARG A 302 -7.12 49.85 -11.05
CA ARG A 302 -8.36 49.86 -10.22
C ARG A 302 -8.26 48.76 -9.15
N ARG A 303 -8.92 48.98 -8.00
CA ARG A 303 -9.18 47.96 -6.96
C ARG A 303 -10.72 47.72 -6.89
N PRO A 304 -11.34 47.21 -5.80
CA PRO A 304 -11.89 45.87 -5.84
C PRO A 304 -13.39 45.79 -5.45
N TYR A 305 -13.92 44.56 -5.45
CA TYR A 305 -15.18 44.17 -4.79
C TYR A 305 -16.47 44.82 -5.29
N GLU A 306 -17.32 44.03 -5.93
CA GLU A 306 -18.77 44.18 -5.79
C GLU A 306 -19.46 42.81 -5.95
N ARG A 307 -20.75 42.72 -5.62
CA ARG A 307 -21.50 41.46 -5.50
C ARG A 307 -22.49 41.29 -6.66
N GLY A 308 -22.67 40.03 -7.07
CA GLY A 308 -23.75 39.50 -7.91
C GLY A 308 -23.89 38.03 -7.57
#